data_AF-A0A7X7HQC1-F1
#
_entry.id   AF-A0A7X7HQC1-F1
#
_cell.length_a   1.000
_cell.length_b   1.000
_cell.length_c   1.000
_cell.angle_alpha   90.00
_cell.angle_beta   90.00
_cell.angle_gamma   90.00
#
_symmetry.space_group_name_H-M   'P 1'
#
loop_
_entity.id
_entity.type
_entity.pdbx_description
1 polymer ?
#
loop_
_entity_poly.entity_id
_entity_poly.type
_entity_poly.pdbx_seq_one_letter_code
_entity_poly.pdbx_strand_id
1 'polypeptide(L)'
;MTGSRNTHPTSGGRKVREIDLHLRQGQGGAEALERQLSRLRGELNSAIRAGEKEIVFIHGSGSGRLRNEIYSVITAEYPSCSCHDAPFARFGFNGATIVTIRR
;
A
#
# COMPACT_ATOMS: atom_id res chain seq x y z
N MET A 1 -4.22 -36.79 11.56
CA MET A 1 -3.38 -35.63 11.93
C MET A 1 -3.91 -34.42 11.18
N THR A 2 -4.41 -33.46 11.93
CA THR A 2 -5.13 -32.26 11.52
C THR A 2 -4.18 -31.26 10.86
N GLY A 3 -4.50 -30.81 9.65
CA GLY A 3 -3.79 -29.74 8.94
C GLY A 3 -4.79 -28.78 8.33
N SER A 4 -5.04 -27.70 9.06
CA SER A 4 -6.09 -26.71 8.84
C SER A 4 -6.07 -26.03 7.46
N ARG A 5 -7.27 -25.98 6.89
CA ARG A 5 -7.80 -25.00 5.92
C ARG A 5 -6.97 -23.72 5.76
N ASN A 6 -6.44 -23.50 4.56
CA ASN A 6 -6.12 -22.16 4.08
C ASN A 6 -7.19 -21.74 3.07
N THR A 7 -8.41 -21.53 3.55
CA THR A 7 -9.46 -20.90 2.75
C THR A 7 -9.08 -19.43 2.59
N HIS A 8 -8.46 -19.09 1.47
CA HIS A 8 -8.47 -17.71 0.99
C HIS A 8 -9.95 -17.32 0.81
N PRO A 9 -10.48 -16.32 1.53
CA PRO A 9 -11.77 -15.79 1.18
C PRO A 9 -11.61 -15.01 -0.13
N THR A 10 -11.83 -15.68 -1.26
CA THR A 10 -12.28 -15.02 -2.48
C THR A 10 -13.73 -14.61 -2.23
N SER A 11 -13.96 -13.40 -1.73
CA SER A 11 -15.31 -12.88 -1.54
C SER A 11 -15.48 -11.49 -2.15
N GLY A 12 -16.13 -11.46 -3.32
CA GLY A 12 -16.94 -10.33 -3.78
C GLY A 12 -16.21 -9.17 -4.46
N GLY A 13 -15.87 -9.34 -5.74
CA GLY A 13 -16.01 -8.36 -6.86
C GLY A 13 -15.71 -6.87 -6.68
N ARG A 14 -15.12 -6.39 -5.59
CA ARG A 14 -14.75 -4.99 -5.42
C ARG A 14 -13.30 -4.83 -5.84
N LYS A 15 -13.11 -4.21 -7.00
CA LYS A 15 -11.78 -3.86 -7.50
C LYS A 15 -11.11 -2.96 -6.45
N VAL A 16 -10.10 -3.49 -5.77
CA VAL A 16 -9.29 -2.72 -4.83
C VAL A 16 -8.48 -1.70 -5.64
N ARG A 17 -8.41 -0.46 -5.17
CA ARG A 17 -7.62 0.57 -5.85
C ARG A 17 -6.14 0.29 -5.67
N GLU A 18 -5.42 0.26 -6.78
CA GLU A 18 -3.98 0.03 -6.84
C GLU A 18 -3.31 1.29 -7.37
N ILE A 19 -2.36 1.83 -6.59
CA ILE A 19 -1.66 3.08 -6.88
C ILE A 19 -0.18 2.78 -7.05
N ASP A 20 0.36 3.10 -8.21
CA ASP A 20 1.80 3.04 -8.46
C ASP A 20 2.50 4.28 -7.87
N LEU A 21 3.46 4.03 -6.98
CA LEU A 21 4.35 5.02 -6.37
C LEU A 21 5.76 4.97 -6.98
N HIS A 22 6.03 4.20 -8.04
CA HIS A 22 7.36 4.19 -8.65
C HIS A 22 7.73 5.55 -9.21
N LEU A 23 9.01 5.89 -9.06
CA LEU A 23 9.60 7.00 -9.80
C LEU A 23 9.72 6.59 -11.26
N ARG A 24 9.18 7.41 -12.16
CA ARG A 24 9.48 7.26 -13.59
C ARG A 24 10.93 7.65 -13.82
N GLN A 25 11.54 7.06 -14.85
CA GLN A 25 12.91 7.36 -15.27
C GLN A 25 13.14 8.88 -15.34
N GLY A 26 14.17 9.39 -14.67
CA GLY A 26 14.49 10.83 -14.59
C GLY A 26 13.91 11.59 -13.39
N GLN A 27 13.14 10.94 -12.50
CA GLN A 27 12.60 11.57 -11.28
C GLN A 27 13.42 11.28 -10.00
N GLY A 28 14.55 10.58 -10.13
CA GLY A 28 15.48 10.29 -9.05
C GLY A 28 16.28 11.52 -8.67
N GLY A 29 15.88 12.20 -7.60
CA GLY A 29 16.55 13.35 -7.01
C GLY A 29 16.23 13.43 -5.51
N ALA A 30 16.78 14.42 -4.80
CA ALA A 30 16.63 14.54 -3.34
C ALA A 30 15.18 14.55 -2.85
N GLU A 31 14.26 15.06 -3.67
CA GLU A 31 12.83 15.21 -3.36
C GLU A 31 11.97 14.03 -3.83
N ALA A 32 12.56 12.99 -4.40
CA ALA A 32 11.82 11.89 -5.00
C ALA A 32 10.93 11.17 -3.96
N LEU A 33 11.48 10.94 -2.77
CA LEU A 33 10.77 10.35 -1.64
C LEU A 33 9.56 11.21 -1.22
N GLU A 34 9.76 12.51 -1.07
CA GLU A 34 8.69 13.44 -0.68
C GLU A 34 7.54 13.45 -1.69
N ARG A 35 7.84 13.40 -2.99
CA ARG A 35 6.81 13.29 -4.03
C ARG A 35 6.00 11.99 -3.91
N GLN A 36 6.68 10.87 -3.65
CA GLN A 36 6.02 9.57 -3.46
C GLN A 36 5.13 9.57 -2.21
N LEU A 37 5.61 10.11 -1.10
CA LEU A 37 4.85 10.22 0.15
C LEU A 37 3.71 11.24 0.05
N SER A 38 3.88 12.32 -0.71
CA SER A 38 2.80 13.27 -1.01
C SER A 38 1.67 12.59 -1.80
N ARG A 39 2.02 11.79 -2.81
CA ARG A 39 1.05 10.99 -3.56
C ARG A 39 0.35 9.94 -2.67
N LEU A 40 1.09 9.23 -1.81
CA LEU A 40 0.54 8.31 -0.82
C LEU A 40 -0.56 8.99 0.00
N ARG A 41 -0.25 10.13 0.62
CA ARG A 41 -1.20 10.89 1.46
C ARG A 41 -2.43 11.33 0.67
N GLY A 42 -2.25 11.88 -0.53
CA GLY A 42 -3.34 12.33 -1.38
C GLY A 42 -4.32 11.21 -1.73
N GLU A 43 -3.80 10.06 -2.16
CA GLU A 43 -4.61 8.90 -2.56
C GLU A 43 -5.29 8.22 -1.37
N LEU A 44 -4.61 8.11 -0.23
CA LEU A 44 -5.19 7.57 1.01
C LEU A 44 -6.30 8.47 1.55
N ASN A 45 -6.09 9.79 1.57
CA ASN A 45 -7.13 10.76 1.93
C ASN A 45 -8.34 10.64 0.99
N SER A 46 -8.11 10.45 -0.30
CA SER A 46 -9.17 10.23 -1.27
C SER A 46 -9.95 8.94 -1.00
N ALA A 47 -9.25 7.83 -0.71
CA ALA A 47 -9.85 6.55 -0.35
C ALA A 47 -10.72 6.63 0.91
N ILE A 48 -10.20 7.31 1.95
CA ILE A 48 -10.92 7.54 3.22
C ILE A 48 -12.22 8.30 2.96
N ARG A 49 -12.16 9.42 2.22
CA ARG A 49 -13.36 10.20 1.86
C ARG A 49 -14.36 9.41 1.02
N ALA A 50 -13.87 8.55 0.13
CA ALA A 50 -14.70 7.67 -0.68
C ALA A 50 -15.30 6.49 0.10
N GLY A 51 -14.96 6.34 1.40
CA GLY A 51 -15.45 5.25 2.23
C GLY A 51 -14.95 3.88 1.79
N GLU A 52 -13.77 3.84 1.15
CA GLU A 52 -13.09 2.61 0.78
C GLU A 52 -12.56 1.89 2.03
N LYS A 53 -12.45 0.56 1.93
CA LYS A 53 -11.98 -0.29 3.04
C LYS A 53 -10.50 -0.62 2.90
N GLU A 54 -9.96 -0.53 1.69
CA GLU A 54 -8.61 -0.98 1.35
C GLU A 54 -8.08 -0.23 0.14
N ILE A 55 -6.79 0.09 0.15
CA ILE A 55 -6.02 0.61 -0.98
C ILE A 55 -4.64 -0.05 -1.01
N VAL A 56 -4.11 -0.31 -2.21
CA VAL A 56 -2.79 -0.93 -2.41
C VAL A 56 -1.84 0.10 -3.00
N PHE A 57 -0.66 0.22 -2.42
CA PHE A 57 0.43 1.05 -2.94
C PHE A 57 1.58 0.17 -3.44
N ILE A 58 1.90 0.29 -4.72
CA ILE A 58 2.98 -0.45 -5.39
C ILE A 58 4.22 0.44 -5.38
N HIS A 59 5.25 0.08 -4.63
CA HIS A 59 6.43 0.93 -4.39
C HIS A 59 7.77 0.31 -4.84
N GLY A 60 7.75 -0.94 -5.27
CA GLY A 60 8.93 -1.61 -5.84
C GLY A 60 9.78 -2.35 -4.81
N SER A 61 10.70 -3.16 -5.29
CA SER A 61 11.62 -3.96 -4.47
C SER A 61 12.93 -3.23 -4.12
N GLY A 62 12.91 -1.91 -4.01
CA GLY A 62 14.11 -1.10 -3.77
C GLY A 62 14.80 -1.43 -2.43
N SER A 63 15.57 -0.50 -1.87
CA SER A 63 16.24 -0.69 -0.57
C SER A 63 15.31 -0.80 0.65
N GLY A 64 13.99 -0.88 0.44
CA GLY A 64 12.98 -0.86 1.51
C GLY A 64 12.75 0.52 2.14
N ARG A 65 13.48 1.57 1.71
CA ARG A 65 13.36 2.92 2.26
C ARG A 65 11.92 3.46 2.11
N LEU A 66 11.35 3.41 0.91
CA LEU A 66 9.98 3.90 0.68
C LEU A 66 8.94 3.08 1.47
N ARG A 67 9.09 1.76 1.54
CA ARG A 67 8.24 0.91 2.39
C ARG A 67 8.23 1.38 3.84
N ASN A 68 9.42 1.58 4.43
CA ASN A 68 9.53 1.97 5.84
C ASN A 68 8.91 3.35 6.09
N GLU A 69 9.10 4.29 5.17
CA GLU A 69 8.49 5.62 5.27
C GLU A 69 6.96 5.57 5.12
N ILE A 70 6.43 4.72 4.23
CA ILE A 70 4.97 4.47 4.14
C ILE A 70 4.42 4.01 5.49
N TYR A 71 5.09 3.05 6.14
CA TYR A 71 4.69 2.55 7.46
C TYR A 71 4.74 3.65 8.52
N SER A 72 5.81 4.46 8.53
CA SER A 72 5.98 5.59 9.44
C SER A 72 4.85 6.61 9.29
N VAL A 73 4.59 7.06 8.06
CA VAL A 73 3.52 8.03 7.74
C VAL A 73 2.15 7.50 8.15
N ILE A 74 1.82 6.25 7.81
CA ILE A 74 0.51 5.67 8.16
C ILE A 74 0.34 5.59 9.68
N THR A 75 1.37 5.12 10.39
CA THR A 75 1.31 4.97 11.85
C THR A 75 1.22 6.33 12.56
N ALA A 76 1.91 7.35 12.05
CA ALA A 76 1.96 8.67 12.67
C ALA A 76 0.74 9.54 12.33
N GLU A 77 0.28 9.53 11.09
CA GLU A 77 -0.71 10.48 10.58
C GLU A 77 -2.12 9.87 10.41
N TYR A 78 -2.23 8.54 10.34
CA TYR A 78 -3.47 7.83 10.00
C TYR A 78 -3.85 6.77 11.04
N PRO A 79 -4.24 7.14 12.28
CA PRO A 79 -4.49 6.19 13.36
C PRO A 79 -5.68 5.23 13.11
N SER A 80 -6.59 5.57 12.18
CA SER A 80 -7.67 4.68 11.74
C SER A 80 -7.23 3.69 10.65
N CYS A 81 -5.99 3.78 10.18
CA CYS A 81 -5.45 2.92 9.13
C CYS A 81 -4.44 1.94 9.71
N SER A 82 -4.31 0.78 9.04
CA SER A 82 -3.26 -0.20 9.32
C SER A 82 -2.67 -0.69 8.01
N CYS A 83 -1.37 -0.95 7.97
CA CYS A 83 -0.69 -1.41 6.77
C CYS A 83 0.06 -2.72 6.96
N HIS A 84 0.13 -3.51 5.89
CA HIS A 84 0.88 -4.77 5.84
C HIS A 84 1.41 -5.01 4.41
N ASP A 85 2.40 -5.87 4.27
CA ASP A 85 2.93 -6.23 2.96
C ASP A 85 1.91 -7.02 2.16
N ALA A 86 1.79 -6.68 0.89
CA ALA A 86 0.91 -7.39 -0.02
C ALA A 86 1.47 -8.79 -0.32
N PRO A 87 0.60 -9.81 -0.56
CA PRO A 87 1.06 -11.14 -0.90
C PRO A 87 1.93 -11.15 -2.16
N PHE A 88 3.11 -11.77 -2.07
CA PHE A 88 4.05 -11.91 -3.19
C PHE A 88 3.38 -12.54 -4.43
N ALA A 89 2.47 -13.50 -4.24
CA ALA A 89 1.76 -14.16 -5.34
C ALA A 89 0.92 -13.20 -6.21
N ARG A 90 0.48 -12.04 -5.68
CA ARG A 90 -0.34 -11.06 -6.42
C ARG A 90 0.48 -9.95 -7.07
N PHE A 91 1.52 -9.48 -6.39
CA PHE A 91 2.27 -8.28 -6.80
C PHE A 91 3.72 -8.59 -7.21
N GLY A 92 4.09 -9.86 -7.23
CA GLY A 92 5.41 -10.34 -7.63
C GLY A 92 6.52 -9.78 -6.75
N PHE A 93 7.71 -9.64 -7.33
CA PHE A 93 8.86 -9.03 -6.66
C PHE A 93 8.65 -7.55 -6.36
N ASN A 94 7.75 -6.85 -7.06
CA ASN A 94 7.66 -5.39 -7.10
C ASN A 94 7.08 -4.72 -5.83
N GLY A 95 7.18 -5.34 -4.66
CA GLY A 95 6.99 -4.72 -3.33
C GLY A 95 5.77 -3.81 -3.22
N ALA A 96 4.66 -4.32 -2.71
CA ALA A 96 3.46 -3.53 -2.48
C ALA A 96 3.02 -3.56 -1.01
N THR A 97 2.35 -2.51 -0.58
CA THR A 97 1.79 -2.37 0.76
C THR A 97 0.29 -2.19 0.67
N ILE A 98 -0.44 -3.04 1.38
CA ILE A 98 -1.89 -2.96 1.54
C ILE A 98 -2.17 -2.07 2.74
N VAL A 99 -3.05 -1.09 2.58
CA VAL A 99 -3.53 -0.22 3.65
C VAL A 99 -5.02 -0.48 3.85
N THR A 100 -5.36 -0.98 5.03
CA THR A 100 -6.75 -1.19 5.46
C THR A 100 -7.22 0.04 6.22
N ILE A 101 -8.38 0.56 5.84
CA ILE A 101 -9.00 1.74 6.42
C ILE A 101 -10.14 1.27 7.34
N ARG A 102 -10.02 1.55 8.64
CA ARG A 102 -11.07 1.26 9.62
C ARG A 102 -12.06 2.43 9.63
N ARG A 103 -13.34 2.11 9.78
CA ARG A 103 -14.38 3.11 10.05
C ARG A 103 -14.49 3.37 11.54
#